data_AF-A0A951CUL1-F1
#
_entry.id   AF-A0A951CUL1-F1
#
_cell.length_a   1.000
_cell.length_b   1.000
_cell.length_c   1.000
_cell.angle_alpha   90.00
_cell.angle_beta   90.00
_cell.angle_gamma   90.00
#
_symmetry.space_group_name_H-M   'P 1'
#
loop_
_entity.id
_entity.type
_entity.pdbx_description
1 polymer ?
#
loop_
_entity_poly.entity_id
_entity_poly.type
_entity_poly.pdbx_seq_one_letter_code
_entity_poly.pdbx_strand_id
1 'polypeptide(L)'
;MRRALILSCGFLLAAVLRAESGYDAWLRYSPVKNPPALPAAVVARGNTAVILSARQELIRGIRGMVGHTLRIEAGSPAEGAIVLDVRPGASDGFQLETRGQSIFITGSSDRGVLYGVFELLRKIALGESIAALKEARSPYTPVRWVNHWDNLDGS
;
A
#
# COMPACT_ATOMS: atom_id res chain seq x y z
N MET A 1 27.81 -3.93 -43.41
CA MET A 1 28.29 -3.25 -42.18
C MET A 1 27.17 -2.66 -41.32
N ARG A 2 26.17 -1.92 -41.86
CA ARG A 2 25.07 -1.36 -41.05
C ARG A 2 24.17 -2.40 -40.31
N ARG A 3 23.94 -3.58 -40.90
CA ARG A 3 23.15 -4.65 -40.25
C ARG A 3 23.83 -5.28 -39.03
N ALA A 4 25.14 -5.41 -39.06
CA ALA A 4 25.93 -5.94 -37.94
C ALA A 4 25.92 -4.97 -36.75
N LEU A 5 25.96 -3.65 -37.01
CA LEU A 5 25.94 -2.61 -35.99
C LEU A 5 24.58 -2.53 -35.24
N ILE A 6 23.47 -2.77 -35.95
CA ILE A 6 22.11 -2.77 -35.38
C ILE A 6 21.90 -4.00 -34.48
N LEU A 7 22.39 -5.17 -34.90
CA LEU A 7 22.34 -6.42 -34.12
C LEU A 7 23.17 -6.32 -32.83
N SER A 8 24.37 -5.73 -32.89
CA SER A 8 25.20 -5.52 -31.70
C SER A 8 24.61 -4.51 -30.71
N CYS A 9 23.90 -3.48 -31.21
CA CYS A 9 23.22 -2.50 -30.35
C CYS A 9 22.01 -3.10 -29.63
N GLY A 10 21.25 -3.98 -30.29
CA GLY A 10 20.12 -4.71 -29.68
C GLY A 10 20.56 -5.68 -28.57
N PHE A 11 21.72 -6.33 -28.71
CA PHE A 11 22.23 -7.27 -27.70
C PHE A 11 22.74 -6.56 -26.44
N LEU A 12 23.32 -5.36 -26.57
CA LEU A 12 23.76 -4.52 -25.44
C LEU A 12 22.56 -3.91 -24.68
N LEU A 13 21.45 -3.61 -25.35
CA LEU A 13 20.23 -3.09 -24.71
C LEU A 13 19.50 -4.15 -23.86
N ALA A 14 19.52 -5.41 -24.30
CA ALA A 14 18.86 -6.52 -23.59
C ALA A 14 19.52 -6.85 -22.24
N ALA A 15 20.83 -6.60 -22.10
CA ALA A 15 21.59 -6.88 -20.88
C ALA A 15 21.26 -5.92 -19.71
N VAL A 16 20.56 -4.81 -19.97
CA VAL A 16 20.18 -3.80 -18.96
C VAL A 16 18.74 -4.00 -18.46
N LEU A 17 17.97 -4.90 -19.09
CA LEU A 17 16.61 -5.22 -18.67
C LEU A 17 16.65 -6.18 -17.48
N ARG A 18 16.26 -5.71 -16.30
CA ARG A 18 15.98 -6.58 -15.15
C ARG A 18 14.56 -7.10 -15.25
N ALA A 19 14.42 -8.41 -15.49
CA ALA A 19 13.15 -9.10 -15.31
C ALA A 19 12.77 -9.09 -13.82
N GLU A 20 11.47 -9.09 -13.55
CA GLU A 20 10.98 -9.19 -12.17
C GLU A 20 11.21 -10.61 -11.63
N SER A 21 11.64 -10.73 -10.38
CA SER A 21 11.88 -12.02 -9.72
C SER A 21 10.60 -12.70 -9.23
N GLY A 22 9.46 -12.00 -9.26
CA GLY A 22 8.20 -12.45 -8.67
C GLY A 22 8.14 -12.37 -7.14
N TYR A 23 9.23 -11.97 -6.48
CA TYR A 23 9.33 -11.92 -5.01
C TYR A 23 8.25 -11.05 -4.35
N ASP A 24 7.95 -9.88 -4.92
CA ASP A 24 6.93 -8.97 -4.39
C ASP A 24 5.49 -9.40 -4.69
N ALA A 25 5.30 -10.46 -5.48
CA ALA A 25 4.00 -10.96 -5.92
C ALA A 25 3.07 -9.82 -6.42
N TRP A 26 1.93 -9.58 -5.75
CA TRP A 26 0.98 -8.52 -6.10
C TRP A 26 1.29 -7.16 -5.45
N LEU A 27 2.24 -7.09 -4.51
CA LEU A 27 2.62 -5.86 -3.79
C LEU A 27 3.84 -5.17 -4.43
N ARG A 28 3.89 -5.16 -5.77
CA ARG A 28 5.01 -4.59 -6.56
C ARG A 28 5.18 -3.08 -6.37
N TYR A 29 4.08 -2.39 -6.10
CA TYR A 29 4.02 -0.93 -6.01
C TYR A 29 4.72 -0.21 -7.18
N SER A 30 4.56 -0.73 -8.39
CA SER A 30 5.13 -0.12 -9.59
C SER A 30 4.50 1.25 -9.86
N PRO A 31 5.25 2.21 -10.44
CA PRO A 31 4.71 3.53 -10.77
C PRO A 31 3.41 3.45 -11.56
N VAL A 32 2.38 4.16 -11.10
CA VAL A 32 1.08 4.22 -11.79
C VAL A 32 1.10 5.29 -12.87
N LYS A 33 0.37 5.08 -13.96
CA LYS A 33 0.34 6.02 -15.11
C LYS A 33 -0.25 7.39 -14.73
N ASN A 34 -1.32 7.37 -13.92
CA ASN A 34 -2.06 8.55 -13.50
C ASN A 34 -2.12 8.57 -11.97
N PRO A 35 -1.06 9.06 -11.29
CA PRO A 35 -1.05 9.10 -9.83
C PRO A 35 -2.18 10.01 -9.30
N PRO A 36 -2.95 9.57 -8.30
CA PRO A 36 -3.96 10.41 -7.68
C PRO A 36 -3.31 11.51 -6.84
N ALA A 37 -4.02 12.62 -6.64
CA ALA A 37 -3.63 13.61 -5.66
C ALA A 37 -3.71 13.00 -4.26
N LEU A 38 -2.61 13.09 -3.50
CA LEU A 38 -2.51 12.55 -2.15
C LEU A 38 -2.01 13.62 -1.18
N PRO A 39 -2.41 13.53 0.09
CA PRO A 39 -1.80 14.33 1.14
C PRO A 39 -0.31 14.00 1.27
N ALA A 40 0.51 14.97 1.69
CA ALA A 40 1.96 14.80 1.84
C ALA A 40 2.37 14.16 3.18
N ALA A 41 1.43 14.06 4.14
CA ALA A 41 1.70 13.59 5.49
C ALA A 41 0.89 12.33 5.84
N VAL A 42 1.45 11.55 6.77
CA VAL A 42 0.76 10.45 7.45
C VAL A 42 0.81 10.64 8.96
N VAL A 43 -0.34 10.50 9.59
CA VAL A 43 -0.50 10.55 11.05
C VAL A 43 -1.01 9.20 11.52
N ALA A 44 -0.33 8.59 12.48
CA ALA A 44 -0.80 7.37 13.12
C ALA A 44 -1.21 7.64 14.57
N ARG A 45 -2.47 7.38 14.90
CA ARG A 45 -3.01 7.51 16.26
C ARG A 45 -2.81 6.21 17.03
N GLY A 46 -1.55 5.93 17.35
CA GLY A 46 -1.14 4.70 18.01
C GLY A 46 0.30 4.34 17.65
N ASN A 47 0.92 3.51 18.49
CA ASN A 47 2.33 3.12 18.36
C ASN A 47 2.53 1.61 18.50
N THR A 48 1.48 0.80 18.33
CA THR A 48 1.60 -0.66 18.34
C THR A 48 2.38 -1.14 17.11
N ALA A 49 3.02 -2.31 17.21
CA ALA A 49 3.79 -2.88 16.10
C ALA A 49 2.97 -2.96 14.80
N VAL A 50 1.69 -3.34 14.89
CA VAL A 50 0.79 -3.44 13.73
C VAL A 50 0.52 -2.08 13.09
N ILE A 51 0.28 -1.04 13.90
CA ILE A 51 0.05 0.33 13.38
C ILE A 51 1.32 0.90 12.77
N LEU A 52 2.48 0.63 13.37
CA LEU A 52 3.78 1.04 12.81
C LEU A 52 4.05 0.34 11.47
N SER A 53 3.76 -0.95 11.35
CA SER A 53 3.84 -1.70 10.09
C SER A 53 2.86 -1.16 9.04
N ALA A 54 1.61 -0.86 9.41
CA ALA A 54 0.62 -0.28 8.51
C ALA A 54 1.10 1.08 7.96
N ARG A 55 1.65 1.94 8.82
CA ARG A 55 2.24 3.22 8.38
C ARG A 55 3.43 3.02 7.44
N GLN A 56 4.33 2.09 7.75
CA GLN A 56 5.49 1.80 6.92
C GLN A 56 5.09 1.27 5.55
N GLU A 57 4.11 0.36 5.49
CA GLU A 57 3.63 -0.19 4.23
C GLU A 57 2.95 0.88 3.37
N LEU A 58 2.17 1.77 3.99
CA LEU A 58 1.59 2.91 3.31
C LEU A 58 2.65 3.83 2.68
N ILE A 59 3.72 4.14 3.45
CA ILE A 59 4.85 4.94 2.95
C ILE A 59 5.56 4.23 1.79
N ARG A 60 5.84 2.93 1.93
CA ARG A 60 6.49 2.10 0.90
C ARG A 60 5.65 2.09 -0.38
N GLY A 61 4.35 1.80 -0.27
CA GLY A 61 3.46 1.68 -1.41
C GLY A 61 3.24 2.99 -2.15
N ILE A 62 3.03 4.09 -1.43
CA ILE A 62 2.87 5.42 -2.05
C ILE A 62 4.17 5.88 -2.69
N ARG A 63 5.33 5.66 -2.04
CA ARG A 63 6.63 5.99 -2.62
C ARG A 63 6.86 5.23 -3.93
N GLY A 64 6.56 3.94 -3.97
CA GLY A 64 6.71 3.13 -5.18
C GLY A 64 5.79 3.56 -6.31
N MET A 65 4.49 3.71 -6.02
CA MET A 65 3.47 3.95 -7.05
C MET A 65 3.43 5.40 -7.53
N VAL A 66 3.66 6.36 -6.63
CA VAL A 66 3.43 7.80 -6.89
C VAL A 66 4.75 8.58 -6.96
N GLY A 67 5.85 8.03 -6.44
CA GLY A 67 7.16 8.71 -6.41
C GLY A 67 7.30 9.76 -5.31
N HIS A 68 6.28 9.95 -4.47
CA HIS A 68 6.32 10.86 -3.32
C HIS A 68 6.44 10.09 -2.00
N THR A 69 7.20 10.63 -1.05
CA THR A 69 7.34 10.04 0.29
C THR A 69 6.48 10.81 1.27
N LEU A 70 5.63 10.09 2.01
CA LEU A 70 4.82 10.69 3.06
C LEU A 70 5.69 11.07 4.27
N ARG A 71 5.54 12.31 4.74
CA ARG A 71 6.14 12.78 5.99
C ARG A 71 5.36 12.24 7.17
N ILE A 72 6.05 11.63 8.13
CA ILE A 72 5.42 11.19 9.38
C ILE A 72 5.19 12.43 10.26
N GLU A 73 3.95 12.65 10.65
CA GLU A 73 3.56 13.68 11.60
C GLU A 73 3.00 13.08 12.89
N ALA A 74 3.21 13.79 13.99
CA ALA A 74 2.62 13.47 15.30
C ALA A 74 1.52 14.48 15.64
N GLY A 75 0.50 14.03 16.37
CA GLY A 75 -0.61 14.89 16.80
C GLY A 75 -1.65 15.13 15.70
N SER A 76 -2.19 16.35 15.64
CA SER A 76 -3.16 16.74 14.61
C SER A 76 -2.41 17.27 13.38
N PRO A 77 -2.78 16.84 12.17
CA PRO A 77 -2.11 17.30 10.97
C PRO A 77 -2.39 18.79 10.74
N ALA A 78 -1.35 19.54 10.36
CA ALA A 78 -1.45 20.98 10.07
C ALA A 78 -2.14 21.24 8.71
N GLU A 79 -2.05 20.28 7.80
CA GLU A 79 -2.62 20.27 6.45
C GLU A 79 -3.37 18.96 6.20
N GLY A 80 -3.76 18.67 4.95
CA GLY A 80 -4.27 17.34 4.60
C GLY A 80 -3.28 16.23 4.99
N ALA A 81 -3.78 15.14 5.57
CA ALA A 81 -2.98 13.96 5.89
C ALA A 81 -3.75 12.66 5.65
N ILE A 82 -3.01 11.55 5.51
CA ILE A 82 -3.58 10.21 5.65
C ILE A 82 -3.53 9.86 7.14
N VAL A 83 -4.68 9.67 7.76
CA VAL A 83 -4.82 9.43 9.19
C VAL A 83 -5.16 7.97 9.45
N LEU A 84 -4.31 7.28 10.19
CA LEU A 84 -4.54 5.93 10.69
C LEU A 84 -5.14 6.02 12.10
N ASP A 85 -6.37 5.54 12.26
CA ASP A 85 -7.15 5.68 13.47
C ASP A 85 -7.76 4.34 13.89
N VAL A 86 -7.77 4.05 15.19
CA VAL A 86 -8.39 2.83 15.73
C VAL A 86 -9.61 3.25 16.54
N ARG A 87 -10.78 2.74 16.17
CA ARG A 87 -12.03 2.92 16.93
C ARG A 87 -12.56 1.54 17.30
N PRO A 88 -12.34 1.08 18.55
CA PRO A 88 -12.64 -0.28 18.96
C PRO A 88 -14.05 -0.73 18.55
N GLY A 89 -14.12 -1.90 17.90
CA GLY A 89 -15.35 -2.53 17.45
C GLY A 89 -15.24 -4.06 17.47
N ALA A 90 -16.34 -4.75 17.13
CA ALA A 90 -16.43 -6.20 17.29
C ALA A 90 -15.74 -7.04 16.18
N SER A 91 -15.34 -6.45 15.06
CA SER A 91 -14.76 -7.14 13.90
C SER A 91 -13.38 -6.59 13.53
N ASP A 92 -12.60 -7.28 12.69
CA ASP A 92 -11.40 -6.69 12.06
C ASP A 92 -11.77 -5.84 10.82
N GLY A 93 -12.87 -5.10 10.89
CA GLY A 93 -13.32 -4.21 9.83
C GLY A 93 -12.55 -2.90 9.75
N PHE A 94 -12.73 -2.20 8.63
CA PHE A 94 -12.19 -0.86 8.41
C PHE A 94 -13.13 0.03 7.60
N GLN A 95 -12.89 1.33 7.65
CA GLN A 95 -13.56 2.36 6.88
C GLN A 95 -12.53 3.27 6.21
N LEU A 96 -12.74 3.56 4.94
CA LEU A 96 -12.02 4.59 4.19
C LEU A 96 -12.95 5.78 3.96
N GLU A 97 -12.49 6.96 4.36
CA GLU A 97 -13.29 8.18 4.25
C GLU A 97 -12.43 9.39 3.87
N THR A 98 -12.83 10.14 2.85
CA THR A 98 -12.22 11.43 2.52
C THR A 98 -12.94 12.53 3.31
N ARG A 99 -12.18 13.33 4.08
CA ARG A 99 -12.70 14.49 4.81
C ARG A 99 -11.83 15.71 4.50
N GLY A 100 -12.36 16.63 3.70
CA GLY A 100 -11.58 17.75 3.18
C GLY A 100 -10.38 17.26 2.37
N GLN A 101 -9.18 17.69 2.75
CA GLN A 101 -7.92 17.25 2.12
C GLN A 101 -7.31 16.00 2.79
N SER A 102 -7.99 15.38 3.76
CA SER A 102 -7.48 14.23 4.50
C SER A 102 -8.18 12.93 4.11
N ILE A 103 -7.44 11.82 4.17
CA ILE A 103 -7.97 10.47 3.99
C ILE A 103 -7.89 9.77 5.34
N PHE A 104 -9.01 9.30 5.86
CA PHE A 104 -9.09 8.57 7.11
C PHE A 104 -9.17 7.07 6.82
N ILE A 105 -8.26 6.32 7.42
CA ILE A 105 -8.27 4.85 7.46
C ILE A 105 -8.58 4.48 8.91
N THR A 106 -9.86 4.18 9.18
CA THR A 106 -10.32 3.84 10.54
C THR A 106 -10.53 2.34 10.64
N GLY A 107 -9.82 1.67 11.54
CA GLY A 107 -10.02 0.24 11.82
C GLY A 107 -10.79 0.02 13.13
N SER A 108 -11.57 -1.06 13.18
CA SER A 108 -12.19 -1.55 14.42
C SER A 108 -11.17 -2.18 15.39
N SER A 109 -9.96 -2.46 14.89
CA SER A 109 -8.78 -2.96 15.59
C SER A 109 -7.53 -2.49 14.85
N ASP A 110 -6.34 -2.67 15.43
CA ASP A 110 -5.08 -2.40 14.73
C ASP A 110 -4.95 -3.17 13.41
N ARG A 111 -5.45 -4.42 13.40
CA ARG A 111 -5.48 -5.26 12.18
C ARG A 111 -6.43 -4.68 11.15
N GLY A 112 -7.58 -4.16 11.57
CA GLY A 112 -8.50 -3.44 10.70
C GLY A 112 -7.82 -2.26 9.99
N VAL A 113 -7.03 -1.46 10.72
CA VAL A 113 -6.25 -0.36 10.11
C VAL A 113 -5.27 -0.88 9.07
N LEU A 114 -4.53 -1.96 9.39
CA LEU A 114 -3.61 -2.59 8.44
C LEU A 114 -4.34 -3.07 7.17
N TYR A 115 -5.51 -3.69 7.30
CA TYR A 115 -6.32 -4.10 6.15
C TYR A 115 -6.81 -2.90 5.33
N GLY A 116 -7.20 -1.80 5.98
CA GLY A 116 -7.60 -0.57 5.30
C GLY A 116 -6.45 0.10 4.54
N VAL A 117 -5.23 0.04 5.07
CA VAL A 117 -4.02 0.48 4.34
C VAL A 117 -3.84 -0.33 3.06
N PHE A 118 -3.90 -1.67 3.15
CA PHE A 118 -3.79 -2.52 1.96
C PHE A 118 -4.92 -2.26 0.94
N GLU A 119 -6.14 -1.98 1.38
CA GLU A 119 -7.24 -1.61 0.48
C GLU A 119 -6.96 -0.29 -0.24
N LEU A 120 -6.52 0.75 0.47
CA LEU A 120 -6.17 2.02 -0.16
C LEU A 120 -5.04 1.84 -1.19
N LEU A 121 -3.99 1.08 -0.83
CA LEU A 121 -2.88 0.79 -1.73
C LEU A 121 -3.34 -0.02 -2.96
N ARG A 122 -4.23 -1.00 -2.77
CA ARG A 122 -4.83 -1.78 -3.87
C ARG A 122 -5.60 -0.87 -4.82
N LYS A 123 -6.42 0.05 -4.31
CA LYS A 123 -7.16 1.03 -5.13
C LYS A 123 -6.24 1.88 -5.97
N ILE A 124 -5.18 2.43 -5.38
CA ILE A 124 -4.17 3.22 -6.10
C ILE A 124 -3.50 2.37 -7.19
N ALA A 125 -3.07 1.15 -6.86
CA ALA A 125 -2.43 0.23 -7.79
C ALA A 125 -3.30 -0.11 -9.01
N LEU A 126 -4.62 -0.23 -8.79
CA LEU A 126 -5.60 -0.52 -9.84
C LEU A 126 -6.12 0.73 -10.57
N GLY A 127 -5.67 1.93 -10.19
CA GLY A 127 -6.15 3.18 -10.76
C GLY A 127 -7.62 3.49 -10.42
N GLU A 128 -8.14 2.93 -9.33
CA GLU A 128 -9.46 3.27 -8.80
C GLU A 128 -9.44 4.71 -8.26
N SER A 129 -10.55 5.43 -8.39
CA SER A 129 -10.66 6.79 -7.85
C SER A 129 -10.66 6.78 -6.32
N ILE A 130 -9.82 7.63 -5.72
CA ILE A 130 -9.76 7.87 -4.27
C ILE A 130 -10.17 9.30 -3.88
N ALA A 131 -10.73 10.07 -4.84
CA ALA A 131 -11.06 11.48 -4.62
C ALA A 131 -12.17 11.69 -3.56
N ALA A 132 -13.09 10.74 -3.43
CA ALA A 132 -14.22 10.82 -2.50
C ALA A 132 -14.53 9.44 -1.91
N LEU A 133 -13.67 8.98 -1.00
CA LEU A 133 -13.87 7.71 -0.31
C LEU A 133 -14.98 7.84 0.73
N LYS A 134 -15.91 6.88 0.75
CA LYS A 134 -16.93 6.71 1.79
C LYS A 134 -17.39 5.26 1.80
N GLU A 135 -16.50 4.38 2.19
CA GLU A 135 -16.73 2.93 2.15
C GLU A 135 -16.27 2.26 3.43
N ALA A 136 -16.96 1.20 3.81
CA ALA A 136 -16.60 0.36 4.95
C ALA A 136 -16.60 -1.10 4.52
N ARG A 137 -15.64 -1.87 5.04
CA ARG A 137 -15.48 -3.29 4.79
C ARG A 137 -15.33 -4.02 6.11
N SER A 138 -15.88 -5.21 6.19
CA SER A 138 -15.69 -6.10 7.33
C SER A 138 -15.54 -7.52 6.81
N PRO A 139 -14.62 -8.31 7.38
CA PRO A 139 -14.50 -9.71 7.00
C PRO A 139 -15.78 -10.44 7.38
N TYR A 140 -16.28 -11.28 6.49
CA TYR A 140 -17.43 -12.15 6.77
C TYR A 140 -17.03 -13.29 7.72
N THR A 141 -15.91 -13.96 7.43
CA THR A 141 -15.43 -15.10 8.22
C THR A 141 -14.42 -14.64 9.27
N PRO A 142 -14.60 -15.01 10.56
CA PRO A 142 -13.68 -14.63 11.63
C PRO A 142 -12.31 -15.30 11.51
N VAL A 143 -12.26 -16.52 10.97
CA VAL A 143 -11.04 -17.31 10.77
C VAL A 143 -10.67 -17.34 9.28
N ARG A 144 -9.45 -16.94 8.95
CA ARG A 144 -8.91 -16.85 7.58
C ARG A 144 -7.48 -17.39 7.59
N TRP A 145 -7.34 -18.71 7.61
CA TRP A 145 -6.06 -19.37 7.75
C TRP A 145 -5.56 -19.93 6.43
N VAL A 146 -4.24 -20.07 6.37
CA VAL A 146 -3.53 -20.84 5.35
C VAL A 146 -2.89 -22.03 6.03
N ASN A 147 -2.89 -23.17 5.36
CA ASN A 147 -2.21 -24.37 5.83
C ASN A 147 -0.84 -24.46 5.17
N HIS A 148 0.14 -24.87 5.95
CA HIS A 148 1.50 -25.15 5.53
C HIS A 148 1.75 -26.64 5.71
N TRP A 149 2.30 -27.30 4.68
CA TRP A 149 2.65 -28.72 4.69
C TRP A 149 4.17 -28.92 4.67
N ASP A 150 4.89 -27.94 5.19
CA ASP A 150 6.34 -27.95 5.31
C ASP A 150 6.80 -29.01 6.32
N ASN A 151 7.81 -29.77 5.94
CA ASN A 151 8.52 -30.69 6.82
C ASN A 151 9.66 -29.96 7.57
N LEU A 152 10.09 -30.51 8.70
CA LEU A 152 11.19 -29.93 9.51
C LEU A 152 12.55 -29.94 8.80
N ASP A 153 12.70 -30.74 7.73
CA ASP A 153 13.90 -30.78 6.89
C ASP A 153 13.91 -29.70 5.79
N GLY A 154 12.83 -28.91 5.69
CA GLY A 154 12.67 -27.85 4.70
C GLY A 154 12.07 -28.28 3.36
N SER A 155 11.55 -29.52 3.25
CA SER A 155 10.78 -30.02 2.10
C SER A 155 9.28 -29.82 2.21
#